data_AF-A0A836XCS9-F1
#
_entry.id   AF-A0A836XCS9-F1
#
_cell.length_a   1.000
_cell.length_b   1.000
_cell.length_c   1.000
_cell.angle_alpha   90.00
_cell.angle_beta   90.00
_cell.angle_gamma   90.00
#
_symmetry.space_group_name_H-M   'P 1'
#
loop_
_entity.id
_entity.type
_entity.pdbx_description
1 polymer ?
#
loop_
_entity_poly.entity_id
_entity_poly.type
_entity_poly.pdbx_seq_one_letter_code
_entity_poly.pdbx_strand_id
1 'polypeptide(L)'
;MDVAPVASGEIVHMDGALCRSAQADIPDIDSGSTCDSRRFVLDQKMGLVSHHRAATVYDSELEATFARRFDKLNSPWRLERETEVVDLQEVVMIPDFAFRHDDGRVRLLEIVGYWRPEYLARKLTRLHEAGRA
;
A
#
# COMPACT_ATOMS: atom_id res chain seq x y z
N MET A 1 -26.72 1.39 2.77
CA MET A 1 -25.41 0.78 3.05
C MET A 1 -24.40 1.83 2.68
N ASP A 2 -23.87 2.54 3.68
CA ASP A 2 -22.95 3.65 3.46
C ASP A 2 -21.60 3.13 2.99
N VAL A 3 -21.24 3.55 1.78
CA VAL A 3 -19.88 3.48 1.25
C VAL A 3 -19.03 4.43 2.08
N ALA A 4 -18.12 3.87 2.89
CA ALA A 4 -17.07 4.68 3.51
C ALA A 4 -16.23 5.35 2.40
N PRO A 5 -15.88 6.64 2.54
CA PRO A 5 -15.13 7.34 1.51
C PRO A 5 -13.76 6.67 1.35
N VAL A 6 -13.44 6.29 0.11
CA VAL A 6 -12.09 5.90 -0.28
C VAL A 6 -11.25 7.17 -0.22
N ALA A 7 -10.23 7.17 0.66
CA ALA A 7 -9.20 8.20 0.65
C ALA A 7 -8.56 8.21 -0.74
N SER A 8 -8.82 9.27 -1.51
CA SER A 8 -8.14 9.53 -2.78
C SER A 8 -6.75 10.06 -2.45
N GLY A 9 -5.78 9.14 -2.38
CA GLY A 9 -4.37 9.48 -2.37
C GLY A 9 -3.89 9.66 -3.80
N GLU A 10 -3.34 10.83 -4.11
CA GLU A 10 -2.57 11.04 -5.34
C GLU A 10 -1.25 10.28 -5.21
N ILE A 11 -1.00 9.32 -6.12
CA ILE A 11 0.25 8.55 -6.14
C ILE A 11 1.32 9.43 -6.78
N VAL A 12 2.13 10.07 -5.94
CA VAL A 12 3.28 10.86 -6.40
C VAL A 12 4.52 9.95 -6.40
N HIS A 13 5.08 9.71 -7.59
CA HIS A 13 6.44 9.17 -7.71
C HIS A 13 7.40 10.14 -7.00
N MET A 14 7.97 9.72 -5.87
CA MET A 14 8.78 10.60 -5.03
C MET A 14 10.24 10.63 -5.50
N ASP A 15 10.52 11.52 -6.45
CA ASP A 15 11.87 11.97 -6.79
C ASP A 15 12.45 12.83 -5.64
N GLY A 16 12.77 12.21 -4.50
CA GLY A 16 13.56 12.81 -3.39
C GLY A 16 13.02 14.11 -2.75
N ALA A 17 11.92 14.65 -3.24
CA ALA A 17 11.30 15.87 -2.76
C ALA A 17 10.29 15.52 -1.68
N LEU A 18 10.44 16.14 -0.51
CA LEU A 18 9.46 16.01 0.56
C LEU A 18 8.10 16.56 0.11
N CYS A 19 7.03 15.90 0.54
CA CYS A 19 5.66 16.31 0.27
C CYS A 19 5.42 17.77 0.71
N ARG A 20 4.85 18.60 -0.17
CA ARG A 20 4.65 20.04 0.09
C ARG A 20 3.37 20.34 0.88
N SER A 21 2.38 19.48 0.74
CA SER A 21 1.07 19.59 1.38
C SER A 21 0.40 18.24 1.52
N ALA A 22 -0.24 17.98 2.65
CA ALA A 22 -1.02 16.76 2.89
C ALA A 22 -2.37 17.11 3.52
N GLN A 23 -3.40 16.34 3.19
CA GLN A 23 -4.73 16.46 3.80
C GLN A 23 -5.21 15.07 4.23
N ALA A 24 -5.88 15.01 5.39
CA ALA A 24 -6.60 13.82 5.84
C ALA A 24 -7.96 14.22 6.40
N ASP A 25 -9.02 13.55 5.94
CA ASP A 25 -10.36 13.63 6.53
C ASP A 25 -10.56 12.39 7.43
N ILE A 26 -10.63 12.61 8.74
CA ILE A 26 -10.71 11.54 9.75
C ILE A 26 -12.13 11.49 10.31
N PRO A 27 -12.85 10.37 10.21
CA PRO A 27 -14.18 10.20 10.81
C PRO A 27 -14.14 10.42 12.32
N ASP A 28 -15.13 11.14 12.86
CA ASP A 28 -15.26 11.43 14.29
C ASP A 28 -16.04 10.33 15.00
N ILE A 29 -15.30 9.30 15.43
CA ILE A 29 -15.85 8.07 16.02
C ILE A 29 -16.50 8.32 17.39
N ASP A 30 -16.15 9.41 18.07
CA ASP A 30 -16.64 9.75 19.43
C ASP A 30 -17.96 10.52 19.41
N SER A 31 -18.34 11.10 18.26
CA SER A 31 -19.53 11.94 18.12
C SER A 31 -20.85 11.16 18.12
N GLY A 32 -20.80 9.83 18.05
CA GLY A 32 -21.99 8.97 17.86
C GLY A 32 -22.66 9.12 16.48
N SER A 33 -22.11 9.98 15.62
CA SER A 33 -22.54 10.22 14.23
C SER A 33 -21.45 9.72 13.29
N THR A 34 -21.79 8.82 12.36
CA THR A 34 -20.86 8.37 11.30
C THR A 34 -20.61 9.42 10.22
N CYS A 35 -21.30 10.56 10.28
CA CYS A 35 -21.28 11.61 9.27
C CYS A 35 -20.31 12.76 9.60
N ASP A 36 -19.92 12.92 10.87
CA ASP A 36 -18.94 13.95 11.23
C ASP A 36 -17.53 13.45 10.92
N SER A 37 -16.77 14.27 10.18
CA SER A 37 -15.34 14.06 9.96
C SER A 37 -14.57 15.34 10.25
N ARG A 38 -13.36 15.19 10.76
CA ARG A 38 -12.44 16.29 11.01
C ARG A 38 -11.39 16.32 9.92
N ARG A 39 -11.22 17.49 9.31
CA ARG A 39 -10.20 17.71 8.29
C ARG A 39 -8.91 18.24 8.91
N PHE A 40 -7.81 17.59 8.59
CA PHE A 40 -6.46 18.00 8.95
C PHE A 40 -5.72 18.38 7.67
N VAL A 41 -5.12 19.57 7.64
CA VAL A 41 -4.33 20.07 6.51
C VAL A 41 -2.95 20.44 7.03
N LEU A 42 -1.91 19.91 6.37
CA LEU A 42 -0.52 20.16 6.67
C LEU A 42 0.18 20.76 5.45
N ASP A 43 1.11 21.67 5.67
CA ASP A 43 2.01 22.16 4.64
C ASP A 43 3.47 22.19 5.10
N GLN A 44 4.39 22.28 4.13
CA GLN A 44 5.83 22.30 4.36
C GLN A 44 6.34 23.46 5.24
N LYS A 45 5.55 24.51 5.47
CA LYS A 45 5.94 25.67 6.29
C LYS A 45 5.65 25.45 7.77
N MET A 46 4.97 24.36 8.13
CA MET A 46 4.60 24.04 9.51
C MET A 46 5.77 23.52 10.37
N GLY A 47 7.00 23.47 9.84
CA GLY A 47 8.20 23.14 10.61
C GLY A 47 8.26 21.67 11.07
N LEU A 48 7.56 20.77 10.39
CA LEU A 48 7.59 19.34 10.69
C LEU A 48 8.97 18.74 10.37
N VAL A 49 9.53 18.00 11.30
CA VAL A 49 10.82 17.31 11.17
C VAL A 49 10.60 15.82 11.37
N SER A 50 11.12 15.00 10.46
CA SER A 50 11.09 13.56 10.63
C SER A 50 12.08 13.11 11.71
N HIS A 51 11.61 12.28 12.64
CA HIS A 51 12.48 11.54 13.56
C HIS A 51 12.97 10.21 12.98
N HIS A 52 12.46 9.82 11.81
CA HIS A 52 12.86 8.62 11.10
C HIS A 52 14.04 8.92 10.18
N ARG A 53 14.97 7.97 10.06
CA ARG A 53 16.01 8.02 9.03
C ARG A 53 15.35 8.01 7.65
N ALA A 54 16.04 8.58 6.66
CA ALA A 54 15.63 8.49 5.27
C ALA A 54 15.30 7.03 4.91
N ALA A 55 14.24 6.85 4.11
CA ALA A 55 13.67 5.55 3.79
C ALA A 55 14.77 4.57 3.34
N THR A 56 14.75 3.37 3.94
CA THR A 56 15.56 2.26 3.44
C THR A 56 14.92 1.73 2.15
N VAL A 57 15.64 0.88 1.42
CA VAL A 57 15.06 0.28 0.21
C VAL A 57 13.73 -0.38 0.56
N TYR A 58 13.57 -1.07 1.70
CA TYR A 58 12.33 -1.75 2.13
C TYR A 58 11.49 -0.90 3.09
N ASP A 59 10.17 -1.05 3.01
CA ASP A 59 9.23 -0.34 3.89
C ASP A 59 9.10 -1.06 5.25
N SER A 60 9.45 -2.35 5.29
CA SER A 60 9.53 -3.13 6.53
C SER A 60 10.73 -4.09 6.62
N GLU A 61 11.14 -4.41 7.85
CA GLU A 61 12.14 -5.46 8.10
C GLU A 61 11.63 -6.85 7.67
N LEU A 62 10.31 -7.05 7.67
CA LEU A 62 9.66 -8.29 7.23
C LEU A 62 9.89 -8.52 5.74
N GLU A 63 9.58 -7.53 4.90
CA GLU A 63 9.85 -7.57 3.46
C GLU A 63 11.34 -7.77 3.17
N ALA A 64 12.21 -7.02 3.87
CA ALA A 64 13.66 -7.12 3.70
C ALA A 64 14.16 -8.54 4.01
N THR A 65 13.62 -9.15 5.07
CA THR A 65 13.96 -10.51 5.48
C THR A 65 13.45 -11.54 4.51
N PHE A 66 12.23 -11.35 3.98
CA PHE A 66 11.67 -12.19 2.94
C PHE A 66 12.55 -12.20 1.69
N ALA A 67 12.88 -11.02 1.15
CA ALA A 67 13.70 -10.90 -0.06
C ALA A 67 15.10 -11.54 0.11
N ARG A 68 15.78 -11.27 1.24
CA ARG A 68 17.08 -11.89 1.53
C ARG A 68 17.03 -13.42 1.65
N ARG A 69 15.91 -13.97 2.14
CA ARG A 69 15.74 -15.42 2.24
C ARG A 69 15.42 -16.03 0.88
N PHE A 70 14.60 -15.36 0.09
CA PHE A 70 14.25 -15.81 -1.26
C PHE A 70 15.47 -15.89 -2.18
N ASP A 71 16.33 -14.87 -2.15
CA ASP A 71 17.58 -14.82 -2.93
C ASP A 71 18.48 -16.06 -2.69
N LYS A 72 18.50 -16.57 -1.45
CA LYS A 72 19.27 -17.77 -1.09
C LYS A 72 18.71 -19.09 -1.62
N LEU A 73 17.46 -19.11 -2.09
CA LEU A 73 16.83 -20.33 -2.60
C LEU A 73 17.33 -20.70 -4.00
N ASN A 74 18.06 -19.80 -4.68
CA ASN A 74 18.56 -20.00 -6.05
C ASN A 74 17.46 -20.50 -7.00
N SER A 75 16.29 -19.88 -6.90
CA SER A 75 15.09 -20.21 -7.67
C SER A 75 15.21 -19.68 -9.11
N PRO A 76 14.59 -20.34 -10.11
CA PRO A 76 14.47 -19.78 -11.46
C PRO A 76 13.53 -18.56 -11.52
N TRP A 77 12.85 -18.23 -10.41
CA TRP A 77 12.02 -17.04 -10.29
C TRP A 77 12.85 -15.85 -9.80
N ARG A 78 12.78 -14.73 -10.51
CA ARG A 78 13.29 -13.43 -10.04
C ARG A 78 12.25 -12.73 -9.20
N LEU A 79 12.69 -12.15 -8.08
CA LEU A 79 11.85 -11.34 -7.21
C LEU A 79 12.07 -9.85 -7.52
N GLU A 80 11.03 -9.16 -7.95
CA GLU A 80 11.03 -7.72 -8.23
C GLU A 80 10.18 -6.98 -7.18
N ARG A 81 10.54 -5.73 -6.91
CA ARG A 81 9.91 -4.84 -5.92
C ARG A 81 9.21 -3.66 -6.58
N GLU A 82 8.35 -2.98 -5.81
CA GLU A 82 7.67 -1.74 -6.24
C GLU A 82 7.00 -1.96 -7.59
N THR A 83 6.11 -2.94 -7.59
CA THR A 83 5.68 -3.63 -8.80
C THR A 83 4.59 -2.89 -9.56
N GLU A 84 4.07 -3.54 -10.60
CA GLU A 84 2.98 -3.04 -11.42
C GLU A 84 1.73 -2.74 -10.57
N VAL A 85 1.15 -1.56 -10.78
CA VAL A 85 -0.13 -1.20 -10.19
C VAL A 85 -1.20 -2.10 -10.78
N VAL A 86 -1.85 -2.89 -9.94
CA VAL A 86 -2.97 -3.75 -10.33
C VAL A 86 -4.25 -2.93 -10.26
N ASP A 87 -4.85 -2.72 -11.42
CA ASP A 87 -6.18 -2.14 -11.53
C ASP A 87 -7.24 -3.14 -11.05
N LEU A 88 -7.95 -2.78 -9.97
CA LEU A 88 -9.11 -3.49 -9.42
C LEU A 88 -10.38 -2.63 -9.58
N GLN A 89 -10.49 -1.93 -10.71
CA GLN A 89 -11.59 -1.04 -11.11
C GLN A 89 -11.65 0.24 -10.27
N GLU A 90 -12.45 0.26 -9.21
CA GLU A 90 -12.64 1.45 -8.38
C GLU A 90 -11.46 1.70 -7.44
N VAL A 91 -10.59 0.70 -7.28
CA VAL A 91 -9.39 0.80 -6.47
C VAL A 91 -8.20 0.19 -7.18
N VAL A 92 -7.02 0.64 -6.78
CA VAL A 92 -5.76 0.03 -7.20
C VAL A 92 -5.19 -0.81 -6.05
N MET A 93 -4.46 -1.86 -6.40
CA MET A 93 -3.61 -2.61 -5.49
C MET A 93 -2.16 -2.49 -5.95
N ILE A 94 -1.26 -2.24 -5.01
CA ILE A 94 0.18 -2.19 -5.24
C ILE A 94 0.77 -3.36 -4.46
N PRO A 95 1.16 -4.46 -5.13
CA PRO A 95 1.79 -5.59 -4.46
C PRO A 95 3.23 -5.26 -4.04
N ASP A 96 3.64 -5.75 -2.87
CA ASP A 96 5.03 -5.65 -2.40
C ASP A 96 6.04 -6.27 -3.39
N PHE A 97 5.69 -7.43 -3.98
CA PHE A 97 6.59 -8.21 -4.82
C PHE A 97 5.94 -8.82 -6.06
N ALA A 98 6.75 -9.04 -7.09
CA ALA A 98 6.41 -9.78 -8.29
C ALA A 98 7.46 -10.85 -8.54
N PHE A 99 7.03 -12.09 -8.64
CA PHE A 99 7.84 -13.18 -9.12
C PHE A 99 7.75 -13.24 -10.64
N ARG A 100 8.88 -13.07 -11.32
CA ARG A 100 9.01 -13.28 -12.76
C ARG A 100 9.79 -14.56 -13.04
N HIS A 101 9.21 -15.45 -13.82
CA HIS A 101 9.89 -16.63 -14.32
C HIS A 101 10.46 -16.37 -15.72
N ASP A 102 11.52 -17.07 -16.08
CA ASP A 102 12.18 -16.95 -17.39
C ASP A 102 11.27 -17.34 -18.57
N ASP A 103 10.24 -18.14 -18.33
CA ASP A 103 9.23 -18.51 -19.33
C ASP A 103 8.11 -17.47 -19.52
N GLY A 104 8.23 -16.30 -18.88
CA GLY A 104 7.29 -15.20 -18.99
C GLY A 104 6.13 -15.24 -17.98
N ARG A 105 6.03 -16.25 -17.11
CA ARG A 105 5.03 -16.25 -16.03
C ARG A 105 5.34 -15.16 -15.01
N VAL A 106 4.28 -14.46 -14.59
CA VAL A 106 4.32 -13.48 -13.50
C VAL A 106 3.36 -13.92 -12.40
N ARG A 107 3.79 -13.79 -11.13
CA ARG A 107 2.95 -13.98 -9.94
C ARG A 107 3.17 -12.84 -8.98
N LEU A 108 2.10 -12.24 -8.49
CA LEU A 108 2.17 -11.13 -7.54
C LEU A 108 2.09 -11.66 -6.11
N LEU A 109 2.77 -11.00 -5.19
CA LEU A 109 2.77 -11.31 -3.76
C LEU A 109 2.61 -10.03 -2.95
N GLU A 110 1.71 -10.11 -1.99
CA GLU A 110 1.47 -9.11 -0.98
C GLU A 110 1.70 -9.72 0.40
N ILE A 111 2.49 -9.07 1.24
CA ILE A 111 2.68 -9.44 2.64
C ILE A 111 1.74 -8.58 3.51
N VAL A 112 0.64 -9.18 3.96
CA VAL A 112 -0.33 -8.48 4.81
C VAL A 112 0.13 -8.48 6.27
N GLY A 113 0.68 -7.36 6.75
CA GLY A 113 1.20 -7.22 8.12
C GLY A 113 0.12 -7.23 9.22
N TYR A 114 -0.78 -6.23 9.22
CA TYR A 114 -1.91 -6.16 10.16
C TYR A 114 -3.22 -6.35 9.40
N TRP A 115 -4.10 -7.22 9.90
CA TRP A 115 -5.38 -7.48 9.26
C TRP A 115 -6.49 -7.85 10.25
N ARG A 116 -7.73 -7.61 9.80
CA ARG A 116 -8.95 -8.14 10.40
C ARG A 116 -9.64 -9.04 9.36
N PRO A 117 -10.40 -10.08 9.76
CA PRO A 117 -11.04 -11.00 8.83
C PRO A 117 -11.87 -10.29 7.75
N GLU A 118 -12.62 -9.26 8.13
CA GLU A 118 -13.49 -8.52 7.22
C GLU A 118 -12.71 -7.69 6.20
N TYR A 119 -11.53 -7.18 6.59
CA TYR A 119 -10.63 -6.48 5.67
C TYR A 119 -10.07 -7.44 4.62
N LEU A 120 -9.56 -8.59 5.06
CA LEU A 120 -8.96 -9.58 4.17
C LEU A 120 -10.00 -10.16 3.20
N ALA A 121 -11.19 -10.49 3.70
CA ALA A 121 -12.31 -10.96 2.87
C ALA A 121 -12.65 -9.95 1.77
N ARG A 122 -12.78 -8.65 2.11
CA ARG A 122 -13.06 -7.60 1.14
C ARG A 122 -11.93 -7.44 0.10
N LYS A 123 -10.66 -7.54 0.50
CA LYS A 123 -9.52 -7.50 -0.43
C LYS A 123 -9.57 -8.68 -1.41
N LEU A 124 -9.87 -9.88 -0.92
CA LEU A 124 -10.01 -11.08 -1.76
C LEU A 124 -11.22 -10.99 -2.70
N THR A 125 -12.37 -10.50 -2.25
CA THR A 125 -13.55 -10.29 -3.12
C THR A 125 -13.20 -9.40 -4.31
N ARG A 126 -12.53 -8.27 -4.07
CA ARG A 126 -12.12 -7.35 -5.14
C ARG A 126 -11.15 -7.98 -6.14
N LEU A 127 -10.23 -8.82 -5.66
CA LEU A 127 -9.33 -9.57 -6.55
C LEU A 127 -10.11 -10.54 -7.46
N HIS A 128 -11.11 -11.24 -6.93
CA HIS A 128 -11.94 -12.13 -7.73
C HIS A 128 -12.80 -11.37 -8.75
N GLU A 129 -13.43 -10.27 -8.32
CA GLU A 129 -14.27 -9.42 -9.19
C GLU A 129 -13.47 -8.83 -10.36
N ALA A 130 -12.21 -8.46 -10.12
CA ALA A 130 -11.30 -7.95 -11.14
C ALA A 130 -10.67 -9.06 -12.02
N GLY A 131 -10.95 -10.35 -11.76
CA GLY A 131 -10.29 -11.47 -12.46
C GLY A 131 -8.79 -11.54 -12.18
N ARG A 132 -8.36 -11.10 -11.00
CA ARG A 132 -6.95 -11.02 -10.54
C ARG A 132 -6.64 -11.97 -9.38
N ALA A 133 -7.56 -12.88 -9.03
CA ALA A 133 -7.39 -13.89 -7.99
C ALA A 133 -6.58 -15.11 -8.47
#